data_AF-A0A538FWQ1-F1
#
_entry.id   AF-A0A538FWQ1-F1
#
_cell.length_a   1.000
_cell.length_b   1.000
_cell.length_c   1.000
_cell.angle_alpha   90.00
_cell.angle_beta   90.00
_cell.angle_gamma   90.00
#
_symmetry.space_group_name_H-M   'P 1'
#
loop_
_entity.id
_entity.type
_entity.pdbx_description
1 polymer ?
#
loop_
_entity_poly.entity_id
_entity_poly.type
_entity_poly.pdbx_seq_one_letter_code
_entity_poly.pdbx_strand_id
1 'polypeptide(L)'
;MLYEPTRFDALIDEPWVPARVEDAIAAIVADAGAAFDPTALWPPHEWDAREKPLPLSGLYVGAAGVIWALDELQRRGHAESSRDLVAAAARAVELERATPDFAADEHYRPGALMSGETGALLVAFRLTRDPALTDDVHALVRGNVDNPTDDIS
;
A
#
# COMPACT_ATOMS: atom_id res chain seq x y z
N MET A 1 -33.83 -6.11 -5.59
CA MET A 1 -32.87 -6.77 -6.50
C MET A 1 -31.51 -6.12 -6.23
N LEU A 2 -30.52 -6.87 -5.73
CA LEU A 2 -29.21 -6.35 -5.29
C LEU A 2 -28.19 -6.17 -6.44
N TYR A 3 -28.54 -6.66 -7.63
CA TYR A 3 -27.71 -6.55 -8.83
C TYR A 3 -28.42 -5.66 -9.85
N GLU A 4 -27.77 -4.57 -10.26
CA GLU A 4 -28.27 -3.66 -11.28
C GLU A 4 -27.24 -3.61 -12.42
N PRO A 5 -27.51 -4.26 -13.57
CA PRO A 5 -26.54 -4.41 -14.65
C PRO A 5 -25.97 -3.09 -15.18
N THR A 6 -26.76 -2.01 -15.13
CA THR A 6 -26.34 -0.66 -15.58
C THR A 6 -25.28 -0.01 -14.68
N ARG A 7 -24.98 -0.59 -13.51
CA ARG A 7 -23.90 -0.13 -12.62
C ARG A 7 -22.57 -0.85 -12.85
N PHE A 8 -22.49 -1.74 -13.83
CA PHE A 8 -21.30 -2.50 -14.17
C PHE A 8 -21.03 -2.41 -15.67
N ASP A 9 -19.75 -2.46 -16.04
CA ASP A 9 -19.38 -2.59 -17.45
C ASP A 9 -19.79 -3.97 -17.97
N ALA A 10 -20.33 -4.00 -19.20
CA ALA A 10 -20.62 -5.24 -19.88
C ALA A 10 -19.32 -5.98 -20.20
N LEU A 11 -19.33 -7.31 -20.09
CA LEU A 11 -18.21 -8.13 -20.57
C LEU A 11 -18.02 -7.87 -22.07
N ILE A 12 -16.77 -7.65 -22.46
CA ILE A 12 -16.39 -7.48 -23.86
C ILE A 12 -16.06 -8.83 -24.48
N ASP A 13 -16.42 -9.02 -25.75
CA ASP A 13 -16.16 -10.26 -26.51
C ASP A 13 -14.72 -10.32 -27.08
N GLU A 14 -13.82 -9.46 -26.61
CA GLU A 14 -12.43 -9.44 -27.04
C GLU A 14 -11.63 -10.61 -26.44
N PRO A 15 -10.78 -11.29 -27.22
CA PRO A 15 -9.95 -12.36 -26.70
C PRO A 15 -8.88 -11.81 -25.74
N TRP A 16 -8.49 -12.61 -24.76
CA TRP A 16 -7.36 -12.30 -23.88
C TRP A 16 -6.06 -12.26 -24.68
N VAL A 17 -5.37 -11.11 -24.64
CA VAL A 17 -4.07 -10.91 -25.29
C VAL A 17 -3.04 -10.57 -24.21
N PRO A 18 -2.13 -11.51 -23.85
CA PRO A 18 -1.14 -11.31 -22.78
C PRO A 18 -0.31 -10.03 -22.96
N ALA A 19 0.14 -9.73 -24.18
CA ALA A 19 0.94 -8.54 -24.47
C ALA A 19 0.22 -7.22 -24.10
N ARG A 20 -1.11 -7.14 -24.27
CA ARG A 20 -1.87 -5.94 -23.87
C ARG A 20 -1.84 -5.73 -22.36
N VAL A 21 -1.78 -6.82 -21.59
CA VAL A 21 -1.72 -6.76 -20.13
C VAL A 21 -0.33 -6.39 -19.66
N GLU A 22 0.71 -6.92 -20.31
CA GLU A 22 2.10 -6.52 -20.07
C GLU A 22 2.29 -5.03 -20.36
N ASP A 23 1.78 -4.53 -21.49
CA ASP A 23 1.81 -3.10 -21.85
C ASP A 23 1.06 -2.24 -20.82
N ALA A 24 -0.11 -2.70 -20.34
CA ALA A 24 -0.88 -1.98 -19.34
C ALA A 24 -0.17 -1.93 -17.98
N ILE A 25 0.45 -3.03 -17.55
CA ILE A 25 1.27 -3.07 -16.32
C ILE A 25 2.45 -2.09 -16.45
N ALA A 26 3.17 -2.12 -17.57
CA ALA A 26 4.29 -1.22 -17.82
C ALA A 26 3.85 0.26 -17.80
N ALA A 27 2.68 0.58 -18.38
CA ALA A 27 2.13 1.93 -18.35
C ALA A 27 1.79 2.39 -16.92
N ILE A 28 1.15 1.53 -16.10
CA ILE A 28 0.83 1.84 -14.70
C ILE A 28 2.11 2.06 -13.88
N VAL A 29 3.13 1.22 -14.07
CA VAL A 29 4.41 1.36 -13.34
C VAL A 29 5.15 2.62 -13.76
N ALA A 30 5.13 2.97 -15.05
CA ALA A 30 5.71 4.22 -15.55
C ALA A 30 4.99 5.45 -14.97
N ASP A 31 3.66 5.42 -14.90
CA ASP A 31 2.85 6.50 -14.31
C ASP A 31 3.10 6.65 -12.80
N ALA A 32 3.08 5.54 -12.06
CA ALA A 32 3.46 5.53 -10.64
C ALA A 32 4.90 6.05 -10.46
N GLY A 33 5.81 5.68 -11.35
CA GLY A 33 7.16 6.22 -11.37
C GLY A 33 7.20 7.73 -11.60
N ALA A 34 6.35 8.28 -12.48
CA ALA A 34 6.29 9.71 -12.79
C ALA A 34 5.66 10.53 -11.65
N ALA A 35 4.70 9.97 -10.92
CA ALA A 35 4.00 10.61 -9.81
C ALA A 35 4.80 10.64 -8.49
N PHE A 36 5.91 9.92 -8.40
CA PHE A 36 6.70 9.79 -7.17
C PHE A 36 7.38 11.09 -6.74
N ASP A 37 7.16 11.50 -5.48
CA ASP A 37 7.89 12.54 -4.78
C ASP A 37 8.70 11.94 -3.60
N PRO A 38 9.99 12.29 -3.41
CA PRO A 38 10.79 11.71 -2.33
C PRO A 38 10.36 12.11 -0.91
N THR A 39 9.54 13.16 -0.75
CA THR A 39 9.10 13.69 0.55
C THR A 39 7.66 13.32 0.85
N ALA A 40 6.77 13.52 -0.13
CA ALA A 40 5.34 13.30 -0.07
C ALA A 40 4.91 11.93 -0.61
N LEU A 41 5.83 11.16 -1.20
CA LEU A 41 5.58 9.85 -1.80
C LEU A 41 4.58 9.94 -2.97
N TRP A 42 3.51 9.16 -2.96
CA TRP A 42 2.50 9.17 -4.02
C TRP A 42 1.29 10.01 -3.63
N PRO A 43 0.76 10.83 -4.55
CA PRO A 43 -0.48 11.54 -4.30
C PRO A 43 -1.66 10.55 -4.24
N PRO A 44 -2.52 10.64 -3.21
CA PRO A 44 -3.72 9.81 -3.13
C PRO A 44 -4.81 10.31 -4.08
N HIS A 45 -5.74 9.42 -4.41
CA HIS A 45 -6.99 9.81 -5.07
C HIS A 45 -7.85 10.67 -4.12
N GLU A 46 -8.67 11.58 -4.65
CA GLU A 46 -9.47 12.53 -3.86
C GLU A 46 -10.41 11.85 -2.86
N TRP A 47 -10.94 10.67 -3.20
CA TRP A 47 -11.83 9.91 -2.32
C TRP A 47 -11.07 9.24 -1.18
N ASP A 48 -9.82 8.84 -1.42
CA ASP A 48 -8.97 8.25 -0.39
C ASP A 48 -8.41 9.32 0.54
N ALA A 49 -8.11 10.51 0.01
CA ALA A 49 -7.58 11.65 0.77
C ALA A 49 -8.60 12.26 1.75
N ARG A 50 -9.89 11.98 1.56
CA ARG A 50 -10.96 12.66 2.28
C ARG A 50 -10.85 12.38 3.79
N GLU A 51 -10.78 13.46 4.56
CA GLU A 51 -10.74 13.42 6.03
C GLU A 51 -9.53 12.68 6.61
N LYS A 52 -8.47 12.47 5.80
CA LYS A 52 -7.22 11.85 6.23
C LYS A 52 -6.07 12.86 6.31
N PRO A 53 -5.08 12.63 7.19
CA PRO A 53 -3.83 13.37 7.14
C PRO A 53 -3.08 13.04 5.84
N LEU A 54 -2.49 14.05 5.19
CA LEU A 54 -1.69 13.86 3.98
C LEU A 54 -0.20 14.05 4.29
N PRO A 55 0.71 13.35 3.59
CA PRO A 55 0.46 12.30 2.58
C PRO A 55 -0.03 10.98 3.19
N LEU A 56 -0.67 10.11 2.39
CA LEU A 56 -1.04 8.76 2.82
C LEU A 56 0.16 7.81 2.73
N SER A 57 0.45 7.12 3.81
CA SER A 57 1.70 6.37 3.99
C SER A 57 1.50 4.87 4.27
N GLY A 58 0.32 4.48 4.75
CA GLY A 58 -0.02 3.11 5.14
C GLY A 58 -0.17 2.12 4.00
N LEU A 59 -0.50 0.87 4.35
CA LEU A 59 -0.58 -0.24 3.40
C LEU A 59 -1.86 -0.22 2.55
N TYR A 60 -3.02 0.03 3.16
CA TYR A 60 -4.31 -0.12 2.49
C TYR A 60 -4.56 0.91 1.39
N VAL A 61 -4.31 2.19 1.66
CA VAL A 61 -4.54 3.31 0.73
C VAL A 61 -3.40 4.33 0.80
N GLY A 62 -2.15 3.85 0.83
CA GLY A 62 -0.99 4.73 0.99
C GLY A 62 0.27 4.21 0.31
N ALA A 63 1.36 4.95 0.53
CA ALA A 63 2.62 4.71 -0.14
C ALA A 63 3.19 3.30 0.10
N ALA A 64 3.01 2.70 1.27
CA ALA A 64 3.49 1.33 1.52
C ALA A 64 2.86 0.30 0.58
N GLY A 65 1.57 0.45 0.23
CA GLY A 65 0.90 -0.40 -0.76
C GLY A 65 1.48 -0.25 -2.16
N VAL A 66 1.75 0.99 -2.58
CA VAL A 66 2.38 1.28 -3.89
C VAL A 66 3.79 0.65 -3.95
N ILE A 67 4.58 0.83 -2.88
CA ILE A 67 5.95 0.29 -2.80
C ILE A 67 5.94 -1.24 -2.88
N TRP A 68 5.03 -1.90 -2.15
CA TRP A 68 4.88 -3.35 -2.21
C TRP A 68 4.53 -3.83 -3.61
N ALA A 69 3.59 -3.18 -4.29
CA ALA A 69 3.18 -3.54 -5.63
C ALA A 69 4.33 -3.39 -6.64
N LEU A 70 5.09 -2.29 -6.56
CA LEU A 70 6.25 -2.06 -7.42
C LEU A 70 7.37 -3.09 -7.18
N ASP A 71 7.69 -3.41 -5.93
CA ASP A 71 8.67 -4.46 -5.59
C ASP A 71 8.23 -5.83 -6.13
N GLU A 72 6.95 -6.18 -5.98
CA GLU A 72 6.43 -7.47 -6.44
C GLU A 72 6.43 -7.59 -7.96
N LEU A 73 6.02 -6.54 -8.68
CA LEU A 73 6.06 -6.50 -10.15
C LEU A 73 7.50 -6.62 -10.68
N GLN A 74 8.45 -5.94 -10.04
CA GLN A 74 9.87 -6.04 -10.41
C GLN A 74 10.45 -7.42 -10.13
N ARG A 75 10.19 -8.00 -8.95
CA ARG A 75 10.69 -9.35 -8.61
C ARG A 75 10.15 -10.44 -9.52
N ARG A 76 8.94 -10.26 -10.06
CA ARG A 76 8.34 -11.19 -11.03
C ARG A 76 8.74 -10.92 -12.47
N GLY A 77 9.50 -9.85 -12.74
CA GLY A 77 9.96 -9.49 -14.08
C GLY A 77 8.86 -8.91 -14.97
N HIS A 78 7.81 -8.31 -14.38
CA HIS A 78 6.72 -7.71 -15.13
C HIS A 78 6.96 -6.23 -15.47
N ALA A 79 7.75 -5.51 -14.66
CA ALA A 79 8.14 -4.14 -14.91
C ALA A 79 9.34 -3.73 -14.06
N GLU A 80 10.20 -2.84 -14.56
CA GLU A 80 11.28 -2.25 -13.78
C GLU A 80 10.79 -1.03 -13.00
N SER A 81 11.09 -0.98 -11.69
CA SER A 81 10.96 0.25 -10.90
C SER A 81 12.32 0.95 -10.83
N SER A 82 12.42 2.15 -11.38
CA SER A 82 13.67 2.94 -11.36
C SER A 82 13.91 3.68 -10.04
N ARG A 83 13.06 3.48 -9.04
CA ARG A 83 13.03 4.26 -7.80
C ARG A 83 13.70 3.49 -6.66
N ASP A 84 14.32 4.23 -5.75
CA ASP A 84 14.84 3.68 -4.50
C ASP A 84 13.67 3.34 -3.56
N LEU A 85 13.10 2.14 -3.76
CA LEU A 85 11.99 1.63 -2.97
C LEU A 85 12.36 1.45 -1.50
N VAL A 86 13.64 1.23 -1.19
CA VAL A 86 14.12 1.11 0.20
C VAL A 86 14.00 2.46 0.91
N ALA A 87 14.49 3.54 0.29
CA ALA A 87 14.36 4.88 0.84
C ALA A 87 12.89 5.32 0.96
N ALA A 88 12.07 5.00 -0.05
CA ALA A 88 10.63 5.28 -0.02
C ALA A 88 9.91 4.53 1.12
N ALA A 89 10.28 3.27 1.38
CA ALA A 89 9.69 2.48 2.46
C ALA A 89 10.07 3.02 3.84
N ALA A 90 11.33 3.40 4.04
CA ALA A 90 11.75 4.07 5.28
C ALA A 90 10.95 5.35 5.50
N ARG A 91 10.77 6.17 4.45
CA ARG A 91 9.98 7.39 4.51
C ARG A 91 8.49 7.14 4.82
N ALA A 92 7.91 6.09 4.25
CA ALA A 92 6.53 5.69 4.54
C ALA A 92 6.34 5.31 6.01
N VAL A 93 7.27 4.52 6.58
CA VAL A 93 7.25 4.17 8.01
C VAL A 93 7.39 5.41 8.90
N GLU A 94 8.27 6.35 8.56
CA GLU A 94 8.41 7.61 9.30
C GLU A 94 7.11 8.44 9.30
N LEU A 95 6.44 8.54 8.14
CA LEU A 95 5.17 9.24 8.00
C LEU A 95 4.07 8.58 8.83
N GLU A 96 3.92 7.27 8.70
CA GLU A 96 2.87 6.51 9.40
C GLU A 96 3.05 6.59 10.92
N ARG A 97 4.29 6.55 11.42
CA ARG A 97 4.60 6.76 12.84
C ARG A 97 4.26 8.17 13.32
N ALA A 98 4.54 9.18 12.49
CA ALA A 98 4.34 10.57 12.86
C ALA A 98 2.86 10.97 12.80
N THR A 99 2.12 10.50 11.82
CA THR A 99 0.72 10.84 11.60
C THR A 99 0.01 9.68 10.89
N PRO A 100 -0.48 8.66 11.63
CA PRO A 100 -1.09 7.49 11.02
C PRO A 100 -2.31 7.83 10.16
N ASP A 101 -2.42 7.22 8.98
CA ASP A 101 -3.45 7.51 7.98
C ASP A 101 -4.90 7.35 8.51
N PHE A 102 -5.08 6.53 9.54
CA PHE A 102 -6.36 6.17 10.14
C PHE A 102 -6.51 6.65 11.59
N ALA A 103 -5.64 7.53 12.08
CA ALA A 103 -5.65 7.96 13.49
C ALA A 103 -6.99 8.56 13.98
N ALA A 104 -7.85 9.06 13.07
CA ALA A 104 -9.16 9.60 13.37
C ALA A 104 -10.30 8.55 13.42
N ASP A 105 -10.06 7.32 12.97
CA ASP A 105 -11.04 6.22 13.01
C ASP A 105 -11.15 5.64 14.43
N GLU A 106 -12.36 5.47 14.94
CA GLU A 106 -12.60 4.92 16.28
C GLU A 106 -12.12 3.47 16.44
N HIS A 107 -12.05 2.72 15.32
CA HIS A 107 -11.56 1.35 15.27
C HIS A 107 -10.06 1.26 14.98
N TYR A 108 -9.37 2.39 14.82
CA TYR A 108 -7.93 2.40 14.54
C TYR A 108 -7.13 1.67 15.61
N ARG A 109 -6.24 0.78 15.16
CA ARG A 109 -5.24 0.11 16.00
C ARG A 109 -3.90 0.15 15.28
N PRO A 110 -2.81 0.60 15.94
CA PRO A 110 -1.48 0.62 15.32
C PRO A 110 -1.01 -0.75 14.83
N GLY A 111 -1.45 -1.83 15.49
CA GLY A 111 -1.14 -3.20 15.14
C GLY A 111 -1.93 -3.78 13.95
N ALA A 112 -2.90 -3.05 13.40
CA ALA A 112 -3.67 -3.52 12.24
C ALA A 112 -2.78 -3.66 10.99
N LEU A 113 -3.05 -4.66 10.15
CA LEU A 113 -2.24 -4.91 8.94
C LEU A 113 -2.45 -3.81 7.91
N MET A 114 -3.72 -3.53 7.62
CA MET A 114 -4.13 -2.73 6.48
C MET A 114 -4.16 -1.24 6.85
N SER A 115 -4.69 -0.93 8.02
CA SER A 115 -4.97 0.43 8.50
C SER A 115 -4.01 0.90 9.60
N GLY A 116 -2.95 0.14 9.89
CA GLY A 116 -1.96 0.46 10.91
C GLY A 116 -0.52 0.37 10.44
N GLU A 117 0.39 0.65 11.37
CA GLU A 117 1.84 0.71 11.15
C GLU A 117 2.44 -0.64 10.71
N THR A 118 1.83 -1.75 11.12
CA THR A 118 2.31 -3.10 10.83
C THR A 118 2.50 -3.34 9.34
N GLY A 119 1.56 -2.89 8.50
CA GLY A 119 1.66 -3.03 7.05
C GLY A 119 2.88 -2.32 6.46
N ALA A 120 3.10 -1.06 6.85
CA ALA A 120 4.24 -0.28 6.39
C ALA A 120 5.58 -0.90 6.82
N LEU A 121 5.67 -1.38 8.07
CA LEU A 121 6.85 -2.06 8.59
C LEU A 121 7.16 -3.37 7.87
N LEU A 122 6.14 -4.18 7.55
CA LEU A 122 6.32 -5.42 6.81
C LEU A 122 6.87 -5.17 5.40
N VAL A 123 6.42 -4.11 4.73
CA VAL A 123 6.96 -3.71 3.42
C VAL A 123 8.41 -3.28 3.54
N ALA A 124 8.74 -2.43 4.52
CA ALA A 124 10.12 -2.02 4.77
C ALA A 124 11.02 -3.23 5.09
N PHE A 125 10.59 -4.13 5.98
CA PHE A 125 11.30 -5.35 6.32
C PHE A 125 11.51 -6.27 5.11
N ARG A 126 10.51 -6.42 4.25
CA ARG A 126 10.63 -7.25 3.05
C ARG A 126 11.76 -6.76 2.13
N LEU A 127 11.92 -5.45 2.01
CA LEU A 127 12.93 -4.80 1.17
C LEU A 127 14.33 -4.81 1.80
N THR A 128 14.44 -4.53 3.10
CA THR A 128 15.73 -4.35 3.78
C THR A 128 16.24 -5.61 4.48
N ARG A 129 15.32 -6.48 4.91
CA ARG A 129 15.57 -7.60 5.83
C ARG A 129 16.22 -7.17 7.15
N ASP A 130 15.98 -5.92 7.57
CA ASP A 130 16.51 -5.38 8.82
C ASP A 130 15.84 -6.04 10.04
N PRO A 131 16.60 -6.75 10.90
CA PRO A 131 16.06 -7.37 12.11
C PRO A 131 15.40 -6.38 13.07
N ALA A 132 15.83 -5.11 13.12
CA ALA A 132 15.24 -4.12 14.01
C ALA A 132 13.74 -3.89 13.72
N LEU A 133 13.34 -3.95 12.45
CA LEU A 133 11.94 -3.85 12.04
C LEU A 133 11.12 -5.07 12.48
N THR A 134 11.76 -6.23 12.65
CA THR A 134 11.08 -7.45 13.11
C THR A 134 10.65 -7.32 14.57
N ASP A 135 11.48 -6.70 15.41
CA ASP A 135 11.15 -6.45 16.82
C ASP A 135 9.96 -5.49 16.95
N ASP A 136 9.92 -4.44 16.12
CA ASP A 136 8.80 -3.49 16.06
C ASP A 136 7.50 -4.18 15.61
N VAL A 137 7.54 -4.98 14.55
CA VAL A 137 6.39 -5.77 14.07
C VAL A 137 5.91 -6.73 15.17
N HIS A 138 6.82 -7.43 15.84
CA HIS A 138 6.46 -8.36 16.90
C HIS A 138 5.80 -7.64 18.08
N ALA A 139 6.27 -6.45 18.46
CA ALA A 139 5.65 -5.64 19.50
C ALA A 139 4.21 -5.22 19.12
N LEU A 140 4.00 -4.77 17.88
CA LEU A 140 2.70 -4.37 17.36
C LEU A 140 1.70 -5.54 17.32
N VAL A 141 2.11 -6.70 16.80
CA VAL A 141 1.28 -7.90 16.74
C VAL A 141 0.88 -8.36 18.14
N ARG A 142 1.82 -8.37 19.10
CA ARG A 142 1.50 -8.71 20.49
C ARG A 142 0.52 -7.74 21.13
N GLY A 143 0.61 -6.45 20.79
CA GLY A 143 -0.33 -5.44 21.25
C GLY A 143 -1.72 -5.55 20.62
N ASN A 144 -1.86 -6.27 19.50
CA ASN A 144 -3.10 -6.42 18.76
C ASN A 144 -3.91 -7.68 19.14
N VAL A 145 -3.39 -8.55 20.00
CA VAL A 145 -4.00 -9.86 20.33
C VAL A 145 -5.42 -9.74 20.90
N ASP A 146 -5.69 -8.70 21.69
CA ASP A 146 -7.00 -8.47 22.31
C ASP A 146 -7.89 -7.53 21.47
N ASN A 147 -7.54 -7.29 20.20
CA ASN A 147 -8.28 -6.39 19.35
C ASN A 147 -9.67 -6.98 18.99
N PRO A 148 -10.79 -6.30 19.35
CA PRO A 148 -12.12 -6.82 19.08
C PRO A 148 -12.49 -6.90 17.59
N THR A 149 -11.74 -6.23 16.71
CA THR A 149 -11.97 -6.29 15.25
C THR A 149 -11.29 -7.47 14.58
N ASP A 150 -10.49 -8.25 15.31
CA ASP A 150 -9.75 -9.43 14.80
C ASP A 150 -8.94 -9.11 13.53
N ASP A 151 -8.36 -7.91 13.48
CA ASP A 151 -7.71 -7.41 12.25
C ASP A 151 -6.41 -8.17 11.93
N ILE A 152 -5.82 -8.88 12.91
CA ILE A 152 -4.83 -9.96 12.68
C ILE A 152 -4.70 -10.80 13.97
N SER A 153 -5.51 -11.85 14.15
CA SER A 153 -5.17 -12.99 15.02
C SER A 153 -5.14 -14.32 14.26
#